data_AF-A0A240U5K9-F1
#
_entry.id   AF-A0A240U5K9-F1
#
_cell.length_a   1.000
_cell.length_b   1.000
_cell.length_c   1.000
_cell.angle_alpha   90.00
_cell.angle_beta   90.00
_cell.angle_gamma   90.00
#
_symmetry.space_group_name_H-M   'P 1'
#
loop_
_entity.id
_entity.type
_entity.pdbx_description
1 polymer ?
#
loop_
_entity_poly.entity_id
_entity_poly.type
_entity_poly.pdbx_seq_one_letter_code
_entity_poly.pdbx_strand_id
1 'polypeptide(L)'
;MPKLKAGTILPTPAEDADITAAAMADPDAVPFTDAEWEQVKPLVRRGRPLGSGTKTQVTLRLDVEVVEKFRASGDGWQTRINDALKSWVRTHA
;
A
#
# COMPACT_ATOMS: atom_id res chain seq x y z
N MET A 1 -17.93 5.12 -3.61
CA MET A 1 -17.09 5.06 -2.39
C MET A 1 -17.17 3.65 -1.81
N PRO A 2 -16.06 3.04 -1.38
CA PRO A 2 -16.12 1.74 -0.71
C PRO A 2 -17.02 1.83 0.52
N LYS A 3 -17.80 0.76 0.79
CA LYS A 3 -18.69 0.71 1.95
C LYS A 3 -17.85 0.71 3.23
N LEU A 4 -18.28 1.52 4.21
CA LEU A 4 -17.70 1.49 5.56
C LEU A 4 -17.94 0.11 6.19
N LYS A 5 -17.04 -0.31 7.09
CA LYS A 5 -17.16 -1.59 7.80
C LYS A 5 -18.37 -1.53 8.74
N ALA A 6 -19.01 -2.67 8.97
CA ALA A 6 -20.07 -2.78 9.98
C ALA A 6 -19.53 -2.34 11.35
N GLY A 7 -20.30 -1.53 12.08
CA GLY A 7 -19.89 -0.97 13.38
C GLY A 7 -18.99 0.28 13.31
N THR A 8 -18.83 0.91 12.14
CA THR A 8 -18.13 2.19 12.06
C THR A 8 -18.92 3.28 12.78
N ILE A 9 -18.33 3.85 13.82
CA ILE A 9 -18.87 5.01 14.56
C ILE A 9 -18.42 6.27 13.82
N LEU A 10 -19.38 7.11 13.46
CA LEU A 10 -19.11 8.46 12.93
C LEU A 10 -19.31 9.45 14.07
N PRO A 11 -18.44 10.47 14.18
CA PRO A 11 -18.68 11.56 15.12
C PRO A 11 -20.06 12.20 14.88
N THR A 12 -20.69 12.61 15.97
CA THR A 12 -21.85 13.49 15.92
C THR A 12 -21.42 14.91 15.52
N PRO A 13 -22.34 15.77 15.05
CA PRO A 13 -22.00 17.15 14.71
C PRO A 13 -21.41 17.95 15.88
N ALA A 14 -21.81 17.65 17.12
CA ALA A 14 -21.25 18.29 18.31
C ALA A 14 -19.80 17.84 18.55
N GLU A 15 -19.54 16.53 18.46
CA GLU A 15 -18.17 15.99 18.58
C GLU A 15 -17.26 16.48 17.46
N ASP A 16 -17.76 16.57 16.21
CA ASP A 16 -17.00 17.15 15.09
C ASP A 16 -16.63 18.62 15.33
N ALA A 17 -17.54 19.40 15.92
CA ALA A 17 -17.29 20.80 16.27
C ALA A 17 -16.20 20.90 17.37
N ASP A 18 -16.26 20.06 18.39
CA ASP A 18 -15.27 20.01 19.46
C ASP A 18 -13.88 19.59 18.93
N ILE A 19 -13.83 18.59 18.05
CA ILE A 19 -12.59 18.15 17.37
C ILE A 19 -12.00 19.29 16.54
N THR A 20 -12.85 19.99 15.78
CA THR A 20 -12.42 21.12 14.95
C THR A 20 -11.88 22.27 15.80
N ALA A 21 -12.58 22.62 16.89
CA ALA A 21 -12.13 23.66 17.82
C ALA A 21 -10.79 23.31 18.47
N ALA A 22 -10.60 22.05 18.87
CA ALA A 22 -9.34 21.56 19.41
C ALA A 22 -8.20 21.65 18.40
N ALA A 23 -8.43 21.25 17.14
CA ALA A 23 -7.43 21.34 16.09
C ALA A 23 -7.04 22.79 15.75
N MET A 24 -8.01 23.71 15.75
CA MET A 24 -7.77 25.14 15.52
C MET A 24 -6.99 25.82 16.67
N ALA A 25 -7.09 25.27 17.89
CA ALA A 25 -6.37 25.79 19.06
C ALA A 25 -4.90 25.35 19.11
N ASP A 26 -4.51 24.33 18.33
CA ASP A 26 -3.13 23.83 18.23
C ASP A 26 -2.39 24.50 17.05
N PRO A 27 -1.42 25.41 17.30
CA PRO A 27 -0.69 26.09 16.24
C PRO A 27 0.12 25.16 15.33
N ASP A 28 0.50 23.96 15.81
CA ASP A 28 1.31 23.00 15.06
C ASP A 28 0.43 22.01 14.25
N ALA A 29 -0.88 21.99 14.48
CA ALA A 29 -1.82 21.04 13.89
C ALA A 29 -3.10 21.68 13.32
N VAL A 30 -3.03 22.96 12.95
CA VAL A 30 -4.16 23.69 12.34
C VAL A 30 -4.63 22.97 11.06
N PRO A 31 -5.93 22.69 10.92
CA PRO A 31 -6.46 22.06 9.71
C PRO A 31 -6.37 23.02 8.51
N PHE A 32 -6.11 22.46 7.33
CA PHE A 32 -6.14 23.24 6.09
C PHE A 32 -7.52 23.82 5.82
N THR A 33 -7.55 25.04 5.29
CA THR A 33 -8.75 25.58 4.67
C THR A 33 -9.11 24.80 3.40
N ASP A 34 -10.35 24.90 2.93
CA ASP A 34 -10.78 24.22 1.69
C ASP A 34 -9.91 24.61 0.48
N ALA A 35 -9.52 25.88 0.40
CA ALA A 35 -8.69 26.40 -0.69
C ALA A 35 -7.26 25.84 -0.65
N GLU A 36 -6.66 25.77 0.54
CA GLU A 36 -5.35 25.15 0.74
C GLU A 36 -5.42 23.64 0.48
N TRP A 37 -6.50 23.00 0.92
CA TRP A 37 -6.73 21.57 0.69
C TRP A 37 -6.76 21.22 -0.79
N GLU A 38 -7.51 21.97 -1.62
CA GLU A 38 -7.55 21.71 -3.06
C GLU A 38 -6.20 21.92 -3.76
N GLN A 39 -5.33 22.79 -3.22
CA GLN A 39 -3.97 22.95 -3.73
C GLN A 39 -3.06 21.76 -3.38
N VAL A 40 -3.16 21.22 -2.16
CA VAL A 40 -2.28 20.13 -1.70
C VAL A 40 -2.77 18.74 -2.06
N LYS A 41 -4.09 18.54 -2.20
CA LYS A 41 -4.72 17.24 -2.49
C LYS A 41 -4.12 16.47 -3.67
N PRO A 42 -3.70 17.09 -4.80
CA PRO A 42 -3.00 16.38 -5.89
C PRO A 42 -1.60 15.88 -5.51
N LEU A 43 -0.96 16.50 -4.52
CA LEU A 43 0.39 16.16 -4.04
C LEU A 43 0.36 15.08 -2.96
N VAL A 44 -0.77 14.91 -2.27
CA VAL A 44 -0.95 13.90 -1.22
C VAL A 44 -0.99 12.50 -1.83
N ARG A 45 0.14 11.79 -1.76
CA ARG A 45 0.20 10.36 -2.08
C ARG A 45 -0.39 9.55 -0.91
N ARG A 46 -1.61 9.03 -1.09
CA ARG A 46 -2.23 8.12 -0.11
C ARG A 46 -1.58 6.73 -0.15
N GLY A 47 -0.89 6.36 0.94
CA GLY A 47 -0.48 4.98 1.24
C GLY A 47 0.85 4.50 0.64
N ARG A 48 1.21 3.25 0.95
CA ARG A 48 2.32 2.54 0.30
C ARG A 48 2.05 2.53 -1.21
N PRO A 49 3.05 2.83 -2.07
CA PRO A 49 2.85 2.77 -3.52
C PRO A 49 2.21 1.44 -3.88
N LEU A 50 1.12 1.52 -4.66
CA LEU A 50 0.54 0.35 -5.34
C LEU A 50 1.74 -0.34 -6.01
N GLY A 51 1.98 -1.62 -5.67
CA GLY A 51 3.23 -2.31 -6.00
C GLY A 51 3.67 -1.98 -7.44
N SER A 52 4.98 -1.80 -7.66
CA SER A 52 5.64 -1.08 -8.77
C SER A 52 5.16 -1.27 -10.23
N GLY A 53 4.13 -2.06 -10.53
CA GLY A 53 3.66 -2.36 -11.88
C GLY A 53 4.60 -3.28 -12.65
N THR A 54 5.79 -3.58 -12.11
CA THR A 54 6.83 -4.38 -12.77
C THR A 54 6.69 -5.88 -12.56
N LYS A 55 5.75 -6.32 -11.69
CA LYS A 55 5.56 -7.72 -11.33
C LYS A 55 4.08 -8.08 -11.43
N THR A 56 3.80 -9.13 -12.18
CA THR A 56 2.47 -9.73 -12.29
C THR A 56 2.38 -10.94 -11.36
N GLN A 57 1.37 -10.98 -10.50
CA GLN A 57 1.08 -12.19 -9.70
C GLN A 57 0.39 -13.21 -10.61
N VAL A 58 0.98 -14.41 -10.72
CA VAL A 58 0.44 -15.52 -11.50
C VAL A 58 0.33 -16.78 -10.65
N THR A 59 -0.65 -17.63 -10.97
CA THR A 59 -0.78 -18.96 -10.36
C THR A 59 -0.01 -19.97 -11.21
N LEU A 60 1.13 -20.44 -10.72
CA LEU A 60 2.00 -21.41 -11.40
C LEU A 60 2.22 -22.62 -10.48
N ARG A 61 2.17 -23.84 -11.05
CA ARG A 61 2.58 -25.07 -10.37
C ARG A 61 4.05 -25.33 -10.70
N LEU A 62 4.87 -25.50 -9.66
CA LEU A 62 6.27 -25.86 -9.75
C LEU A 62 6.48 -27.18 -9.00
N ASP A 63 7.46 -27.97 -9.42
CA ASP A 63 7.82 -29.19 -8.71
C ASP A 63 8.26 -28.88 -7.27
N VAL A 64 7.88 -29.77 -6.35
CA VAL A 64 8.14 -29.59 -4.91
C VAL A 64 9.63 -29.44 -4.64
N GLU A 65 10.47 -30.25 -5.30
CA GLU A 65 11.93 -30.19 -5.13
C GLU A 65 12.52 -28.82 -5.50
N VAL A 66 11.98 -28.15 -6.51
CA VAL A 66 12.42 -26.82 -6.93
C VAL A 66 12.07 -25.81 -5.87
N VAL A 67 10.82 -25.83 -5.39
CA VAL A 67 10.33 -24.91 -4.36
C VAL A 67 11.12 -25.08 -3.06
N GLU A 68 11.34 -26.32 -2.62
CA GLU A 68 12.10 -26.62 -1.40
C GLU A 68 13.55 -26.16 -1.50
N LYS A 69 14.22 -26.42 -2.63
CA LYS A 69 15.60 -25.97 -2.86
C LYS A 69 15.73 -24.46 -2.77
N PHE A 70 14.79 -23.70 -3.33
CA PHE A 70 14.79 -22.25 -3.18
C PHE A 70 14.43 -21.82 -1.76
N ARG A 71 13.41 -22.41 -1.10
CA ARG A 71 13.04 -22.07 0.28
C ARG A 71 14.18 -22.28 1.27
N ALA A 72 14.96 -23.35 1.10
CA ALA A 72 16.13 -23.64 1.93
C ALA A 72 17.21 -22.55 1.87
N SER A 73 17.23 -21.72 0.83
CA SER A 73 18.14 -20.56 0.74
C SER A 73 17.74 -19.38 1.63
N GLY A 74 16.63 -19.47 2.36
CA GLY A 74 16.17 -18.48 3.34
C GLY A 74 15.45 -17.29 2.72
N ASP A 75 15.52 -16.14 3.39
CA ASP A 75 14.83 -14.92 2.99
C ASP A 75 15.20 -14.50 1.56
N GLY A 76 14.19 -14.05 0.81
CA GLY A 76 14.33 -13.66 -0.60
C GLY A 76 14.32 -14.82 -1.60
N TRP A 77 13.96 -16.05 -1.19
CA TRP A 77 13.90 -17.20 -2.12
C TRP A 77 12.98 -16.97 -3.33
N GLN A 78 11.86 -16.25 -3.15
CA GLN A 78 10.96 -15.88 -4.25
C GLN A 78 11.62 -14.93 -5.27
N THR A 79 12.50 -14.05 -4.80
CA THR A 79 13.29 -13.18 -5.69
C THR A 79 14.30 -14.02 -6.46
N ARG A 80 14.99 -14.95 -5.78
CA ARG A 80 15.97 -15.85 -6.42
C ARG A 80 15.35 -16.75 -7.50
N ILE A 81 14.18 -17.33 -7.24
CA ILE A 81 13.51 -18.15 -8.26
C ILE A 81 13.05 -17.30 -9.45
N ASN A 82 12.56 -16.08 -9.21
CA ASN A 82 12.23 -15.15 -10.29
C ASN A 82 13.46 -14.77 -11.13
N ASP A 83 14.62 -14.55 -10.51
CA ASP A 83 15.84 -14.21 -11.21
C ASP A 83 16.40 -15.39 -12.01
N ALA A 84 16.25 -16.62 -11.52
CA ALA A 84 16.54 -17.83 -12.27
C ALA A 84 15.67 -17.92 -13.55
N LEU A 85 14.36 -17.66 -13.43
CA LEU A 85 13.45 -17.63 -14.58
C LEU A 85 13.84 -16.53 -15.58
N LYS A 86 14.18 -15.33 -15.11
CA LYS A 86 14.69 -14.25 -15.98
C LYS A 86 15.96 -14.66 -16.72
N SER A 87 16.91 -15.30 -16.03
CA SER A 87 18.16 -15.76 -16.63
C SER A 87 17.90 -16.80 -17.71
N TRP A 88 16.98 -17.73 -17.46
CA TRP A 88 16.59 -18.73 -18.44
C TRP A 88 16.00 -18.08 -19.70
N VAL A 89 15.05 -17.15 -19.55
CA VAL A 89 14.48 -16.39 -20.68
C VAL A 89 15.56 -15.66 -21.47
N ARG A 90 16.51 -14.99 -20.81
CA ARG A 90 17.60 -14.26 -21.50
C ARG A 90 18.54 -15.16 -22.32
N THR A 91 18.61 -16.45 -22.01
CA THR A 91 19.57 -17.38 -22.60
C THR A 91 18.93 -18.38 -23.56
N HIS A 92 17.60 -18.53 -23.51
CA HIS A 92 16.87 -19.57 -24.25
C HIS A 92 15.63 -19.05 -24.99
N ALA A 93 15.36 -17.74 -24.96
CA ALA A 93 14.29 -17.09 -25.72
C ALA A 93 14.84 -16.09 -26.74
#